data_AF-A0A1V5RI28-F1
#
_entry.id   AF-A0A1V5RI28-F1
#
_cell.length_a   1.000
_cell.length_b   1.000
_cell.length_c   1.000
_cell.angle_alpha   90.00
_cell.angle_beta   90.00
_cell.angle_gamma   90.00
#
_symmetry.space_group_name_H-M   'P 1'
#
loop_
_entity.id
_entity.type
_entity.pdbx_description
1 polymer ?
#
loop_
_entity_poly.entity_id
_entity_poly.type
_entity_poly.pdbx_seq_one_letter_code
_entity_poly.pdbx_strand_id
1 'polypeptide(L)'
;MPEGLVRCADSGELELRGWYARPKPDVSPTPIVNFQTLKDHLQSTAPAPAIDEALATEAAEVFAREVVQAEERHTAIIHKRRKAHYLTVLAKARFLLLRAALVEIALGQSPNWIDGDVYPSAFNEQAVLGLQRHGFPWSALLKLAYTPELIPDIEDPFSKQIAGEKREALTGRLNQLKGEARELVKTLKAAEDAVRQAAPASRSAGRRQLR
;
A
#
# COMPACT_ATOMS: atom_id res chain seq x y z
N MET A 1 -8.26 -25.70 35.77
CA MET A 1 -8.23 -24.31 35.28
C MET A 1 -8.10 -23.42 36.51
N PRO A 2 -7.24 -22.39 36.51
CA PRO A 2 -7.24 -21.37 37.55
C PRO A 2 -8.65 -20.78 37.68
N GLU A 3 -9.15 -20.65 38.90
CA GLU A 3 -10.51 -20.17 39.17
C GLU A 3 -10.68 -18.71 38.72
N GLY A 4 -11.87 -18.37 38.20
CA GLY A 4 -12.23 -17.00 37.79
C GLY A 4 -11.66 -16.50 36.45
N LEU A 5 -11.03 -17.36 35.65
CA LEU A 5 -10.52 -17.02 34.32
C LEU A 5 -11.28 -17.74 33.19
N VAL A 6 -11.73 -16.97 32.20
CA VAL A 6 -12.31 -17.51 30.96
C VAL A 6 -11.33 -17.30 29.81
N ARG A 7 -11.11 -18.36 29.04
CA ARG A 7 -10.34 -18.31 27.79
C ARG A 7 -11.29 -18.33 26.61
N CYS A 8 -11.20 -17.33 25.75
CA CYS A 8 -11.88 -17.31 24.46
C CYS A 8 -10.85 -17.46 23.34
N ALA A 9 -11.27 -18.10 22.24
CA ALA A 9 -10.43 -18.29 21.07
C ALA A 9 -11.26 -18.24 19.79
N ASP A 10 -10.70 -17.65 18.75
CA ASP A 10 -11.22 -17.65 17.39
C ASP A 10 -10.08 -18.11 16.46
N SER A 11 -10.41 -19.04 15.56
CA SER A 11 -9.49 -19.60 14.58
C SER A 11 -9.84 -19.13 13.17
N GLY A 12 -10.29 -17.88 13.03
CA GLY A 12 -10.57 -17.23 11.76
C GLY A 12 -9.31 -16.88 10.98
N GLU A 13 -9.38 -15.81 10.17
CA GLU A 13 -8.22 -15.33 9.39
C GLU A 13 -7.10 -14.81 10.30
N LEU A 14 -7.47 -14.30 11.47
CA LEU A 14 -6.56 -13.99 12.56
C LEU A 14 -6.77 -15.02 13.67
N GLU A 15 -5.72 -15.77 14.01
CA GLU A 15 -5.77 -16.60 15.22
C GLU A 15 -5.73 -15.69 16.45
N LEU A 16 -6.90 -15.48 17.05
CA LEU A 16 -7.07 -14.60 18.21
C LEU A 16 -7.40 -15.43 19.45
N ARG A 17 -6.77 -15.08 20.57
CA ARG A 17 -6.97 -15.71 21.86
C ARG A 17 -6.99 -14.64 22.94
N GLY A 18 -8.00 -14.68 23.79
CA GLY A 18 -8.18 -13.74 24.89
C GLY A 18 -8.37 -14.47 26.20
N TRP A 19 -7.82 -13.89 27.26
CA TRP A 19 -8.12 -14.29 28.63
C TRP A 19 -8.91 -13.16 29.28
N TYR A 20 -9.98 -13.52 29.98
CA TYR A 20 -10.87 -12.60 30.65
C TYR A 20 -10.96 -12.96 32.12
N ALA A 21 -10.85 -11.93 32.96
CA ALA A 21 -11.09 -12.02 34.38
C ALA A 21 -12.23 -11.08 34.75
N ARG A 22 -13.01 -11.49 35.75
CA ARG A 22 -13.99 -10.63 36.40
C ARG A 22 -13.40 -10.13 37.72
N PRO A 23 -13.05 -8.84 37.84
CA PRO A 23 -12.43 -8.33 39.07
C PRO A 23 -13.42 -8.31 40.25
N LYS A 24 -14.73 -8.19 39.99
CA LYS A 24 -15.82 -8.22 40.99
C LYS A 24 -17.11 -8.79 40.39
N PRO A 25 -17.98 -9.47 41.15
CA PRO A 25 -19.21 -10.11 40.65
C PRO A 25 -20.11 -9.20 39.79
N ASP A 26 -20.21 -7.91 40.14
CA ASP A 26 -21.08 -6.94 39.46
C ASP A 26 -20.38 -6.12 38.34
N VAL A 27 -19.14 -6.49 37.98
CA VAL A 27 -18.35 -5.77 36.98
C VAL A 27 -18.17 -6.64 35.75
N SER A 28 -18.34 -6.05 34.56
CA SER A 28 -18.12 -6.76 33.29
C SER A 28 -16.70 -7.32 33.18
N PRO A 29 -16.51 -8.48 32.54
CA PRO A 29 -15.19 -9.07 32.35
C PRO A 29 -14.26 -8.12 31.61
N THR A 30 -13.03 -8.04 32.09
CA THR A 30 -11.96 -7.23 31.49
C THR A 30 -10.94 -8.12 30.81
N PRO A 31 -10.47 -7.77 29.60
CA PRO A 31 -9.43 -8.52 28.91
C PRO A 31 -8.09 -8.40 29.64
N ILE A 32 -7.37 -9.52 29.74
CA ILE A 32 -6.00 -9.56 30.22
C ILE A 32 -5.06 -9.29 29.04
N VAL A 33 -4.60 -8.05 28.95
CA VAL A 33 -3.90 -7.52 27.76
C VAL A 33 -2.41 -7.87 27.68
N ASN A 34 -1.80 -8.40 28.74
CA ASN A 34 -0.38 -8.75 28.74
C ASN A 34 -0.06 -9.95 29.66
N PHE A 35 1.10 -10.56 29.45
CA PHE A 35 1.54 -11.75 30.17
C PHE A 35 1.76 -11.51 31.67
N GLN A 36 2.22 -10.31 32.06
CA GLN A 36 2.47 -9.99 33.46
C GLN A 36 1.16 -9.96 34.25
N THR A 37 0.13 -9.30 33.73
CA THR A 37 -1.21 -9.28 34.33
C THR A 37 -1.82 -10.68 34.41
N LEU A 38 -1.61 -11.53 33.40
CA LEU A 38 -2.03 -12.92 33.47
C LEU A 38 -1.30 -13.66 34.59
N LYS A 39 0.02 -13.52 34.67
CA LYS A 39 0.84 -14.13 35.71
C LYS A 39 0.43 -13.68 37.11
N ASP A 40 0.20 -12.38 37.30
CA ASP A 40 -0.25 -11.82 38.58
C ASP A 40 -1.62 -12.41 38.97
N HIS A 41 -2.53 -12.56 38.02
CA HIS A 41 -3.82 -13.21 38.26
C HIS A 41 -3.68 -14.68 38.67
N LEU A 42 -2.78 -15.43 38.02
CA LEU A 42 -2.51 -16.84 38.32
C LEU A 42 -1.80 -17.05 39.66
N GLN A 43 -1.03 -16.06 40.11
CA GLN A 43 -0.26 -16.11 41.36
C GLN A 43 -1.01 -15.50 42.56
N SER A 44 -2.13 -14.81 42.31
CA SER A 44 -2.97 -14.24 43.36
C SER A 44 -3.57 -15.36 44.22
N THR A 45 -3.44 -15.21 45.53
CA THR A 45 -4.06 -16.08 46.55
C THR A 45 -5.42 -15.56 46.99
N ALA A 46 -5.88 -14.43 46.44
CA ALA A 46 -7.20 -13.90 46.73
C ALA A 46 -8.28 -14.82 46.15
N PRO A 47 -9.41 -15.05 46.87
CA PRO A 47 -10.51 -15.86 46.37
C PRO A 47 -11.06 -15.22 45.09
N ALA A 48 -10.89 -15.92 43.96
CA ALA A 48 -11.48 -15.49 42.70
C ALA A 48 -12.98 -15.80 42.72
N PRO A 49 -13.82 -14.93 42.13
CA PRO A 49 -15.22 -15.30 41.90
C PRO A 49 -15.26 -16.57 41.04
N ALA A 50 -16.14 -17.50 41.42
CA ALA A 50 -16.34 -18.74 40.67
C ALA A 50 -16.68 -18.42 39.20
N ILE A 51 -16.21 -19.27 38.29
CA ILE A 51 -16.61 -19.17 36.88
C ILE A 51 -18.09 -19.55 36.81
N ASP A 52 -18.95 -18.56 36.59
CA ASP A 52 -20.36 -18.77 36.28
C ASP A 52 -20.59 -18.73 34.76
N GLU A 53 -21.74 -19.27 34.33
CA GLU A 53 -22.14 -19.27 32.93
C GLU A 53 -22.27 -17.82 32.39
N ALA A 54 -22.71 -16.89 33.25
CA ALA A 54 -22.82 -15.47 32.92
C ALA A 54 -21.46 -14.85 32.56
N LEU A 55 -20.39 -15.15 33.31
CA LEU A 55 -19.03 -14.69 33.02
C LEU A 55 -18.54 -15.24 31.68
N ALA A 56 -18.79 -16.52 31.41
CA ALA A 56 -18.41 -17.13 30.15
C ALA A 56 -19.12 -16.46 28.96
N THR A 57 -20.43 -16.19 29.07
CA THR A 57 -21.22 -15.50 28.05
C THR A 57 -20.76 -14.07 27.83
N GLU A 58 -20.62 -13.28 28.91
CA GLU A 58 -20.16 -11.88 28.80
C GLU A 58 -18.75 -11.81 28.21
N ALA A 59 -17.83 -12.68 28.64
CA ALA A 59 -16.47 -12.74 28.10
C ALA A 59 -16.48 -13.10 26.60
N ALA A 60 -17.35 -14.03 26.19
CA ALA A 60 -17.53 -14.37 24.78
C ALA A 60 -18.08 -13.19 23.95
N GLU A 61 -19.00 -12.38 24.48
CA GLU A 61 -19.50 -11.17 23.82
C GLU A 61 -18.42 -10.09 23.70
N VAL A 62 -17.65 -9.86 24.76
CA VAL A 62 -16.50 -8.93 24.70
C VAL A 62 -15.49 -9.41 23.66
N PHE A 63 -15.12 -10.70 23.69
CA PHE A 63 -14.19 -11.29 22.75
C PHE A 63 -14.70 -11.18 21.30
N ALA A 64 -15.99 -11.46 21.04
CA ALA A 64 -16.56 -11.35 19.71
C ALA A 64 -16.44 -9.92 19.15
N ARG A 65 -16.64 -8.88 19.98
CA ARG A 65 -16.43 -7.48 19.57
C ARG A 65 -14.96 -7.19 19.28
N GLU A 66 -14.05 -7.71 20.09
CA GLU A 66 -12.60 -7.54 19.88
C GLU A 66 -12.11 -8.23 18.61
N VAL A 67 -12.64 -9.41 18.29
CA VAL A 67 -12.36 -10.12 17.03
C VAL A 67 -12.76 -9.25 15.84
N VAL A 68 -13.99 -8.74 15.81
CA VAL A 68 -14.46 -7.86 14.73
C VAL A 68 -13.57 -6.62 14.60
N GLN A 69 -13.24 -5.95 15.71
CA GLN A 69 -12.36 -4.78 15.68
C GLN A 69 -10.92 -5.10 15.25
N ALA A 70 -10.41 -6.29 15.60
CA ALA A 70 -9.08 -6.73 15.19
C ALA A 70 -9.04 -7.02 13.68
N GLU A 71 -10.05 -7.69 13.14
CA GLU A 71 -10.21 -7.92 11.71
C GLU A 71 -10.30 -6.60 10.94
N GLU A 72 -11.16 -5.67 11.36
CA GLU A 72 -11.30 -4.34 10.75
C GLU A 72 -9.97 -3.58 10.71
N ARG A 73 -9.25 -3.56 11.85
CA ARG A 73 -7.93 -2.92 11.94
C ARG A 73 -6.93 -3.59 11.03
N HIS A 74 -6.93 -4.92 10.96
CA HIS A 74 -6.03 -5.69 10.11
C HIS A 74 -6.26 -5.39 8.62
N THR A 75 -7.52 -5.46 8.17
CA THR A 75 -7.89 -5.10 6.79
C THR A 75 -7.50 -3.66 6.47
N ALA A 76 -7.74 -2.72 7.40
CA ALA A 76 -7.37 -1.32 7.22
C ALA A 76 -5.85 -1.13 7.09
N ILE A 77 -5.05 -1.86 7.88
CA ILE A 77 -3.57 -1.84 7.79
C ILE A 77 -3.11 -2.39 6.44
N ILE A 78 -3.64 -3.53 5.99
CA ILE A 78 -3.32 -4.12 4.68
C ILE A 78 -3.64 -3.13 3.57
N HIS A 79 -4.84 -2.54 3.59
CA HIS A 79 -5.26 -1.57 2.59
C HIS A 79 -4.34 -0.34 2.56
N LYS A 80 -4.01 0.24 3.72
CA LYS A 80 -3.08 1.36 3.82
C LYS A 80 -1.70 1.03 3.25
N ARG A 81 -1.15 -0.15 3.57
CA ARG A 81 0.16 -0.61 3.06
C ARG A 81 0.15 -0.74 1.54
N ARG A 82 -0.88 -1.39 0.97
CA ARG A 82 -1.02 -1.53 -0.49
C ARG A 82 -1.15 -0.18 -1.19
N LYS A 83 -1.96 0.73 -0.63
CA LYS A 83 -2.12 2.09 -1.18
C LYS A 83 -0.82 2.88 -1.14
N ALA A 84 -0.08 2.84 -0.02
CA ALA A 84 1.21 3.50 0.09
C ALA A 84 2.23 2.95 -0.92
N HIS A 85 2.26 1.63 -1.11
CA HIS A 85 3.09 1.00 -2.13
C HIS A 85 2.73 1.47 -3.55
N TYR A 86 1.44 1.44 -3.91
CA TYR A 86 0.95 1.94 -5.20
C TYR A 86 1.38 3.40 -5.46
N LEU A 87 1.16 4.29 -4.50
CA LEU A 87 1.52 5.71 -4.64
C LEU A 87 3.04 5.90 -4.81
N THR A 88 3.85 5.09 -4.14
CA THR A 88 5.31 5.11 -4.30
C THR A 88 5.72 4.71 -5.72
N VAL A 89 5.13 3.64 -6.25
CA VAL A 89 5.43 3.16 -7.62
C VAL A 89 4.91 4.16 -8.66
N LEU A 90 3.74 4.75 -8.43
CA LEU A 90 3.15 5.78 -9.28
C LEU A 90 4.06 7.02 -9.36
N ALA A 91 4.60 7.49 -8.24
CA ALA A 91 5.54 8.61 -8.22
C ALA A 91 6.81 8.31 -9.02
N LYS A 92 7.36 7.09 -8.91
CA LYS A 92 8.50 6.65 -9.72
C LYS A 92 8.17 6.64 -11.22
N ALA A 93 6.97 6.20 -11.59
CA ALA A 93 6.52 6.18 -12.98
C ALA A 93 6.42 7.59 -13.58
N ARG A 94 5.87 8.52 -12.82
CA ARG A 94 5.80 9.94 -13.20
C ARG A 94 7.19 10.54 -13.38
N PHE A 95 8.09 10.29 -12.44
CA PHE A 95 9.47 10.75 -12.55
C PHE A 95 10.20 10.18 -13.77
N LEU A 96 9.96 8.91 -14.10
CA LEU A 96 10.53 8.29 -15.29
C LEU A 96 10.01 8.89 -16.59
N LEU A 97 8.71 9.21 -16.66
CA LEU A 97 8.11 9.93 -17.79
C LEU A 97 8.75 11.33 -17.96
N LEU A 98 8.93 12.08 -16.87
CA LEU A 98 9.59 13.38 -16.90
C LEU A 98 11.02 13.28 -17.42
N ARG A 99 11.81 12.32 -16.92
CA ARG A 99 13.19 12.11 -17.39
C ARG A 99 13.25 11.76 -18.87
N ALA A 100 12.35 10.91 -19.34
CA ALA A 100 12.30 10.56 -20.76
C ALA A 100 11.92 11.77 -21.63
N ALA A 101 10.95 12.58 -21.19
CA ALA A 101 10.57 13.82 -21.87
C ALA A 101 11.73 14.84 -21.90
N LEU A 102 12.49 14.98 -20.81
CA LEU A 102 13.68 15.82 -20.77
C LEU A 102 14.75 15.37 -21.78
N VAL A 103 14.93 14.05 -21.95
CA VAL A 103 15.83 13.50 -22.97
C VAL A 103 15.32 13.81 -24.38
N GLU A 104 14.01 13.70 -24.64
CA GLU A 104 13.43 14.10 -25.93
C GLU A 104 13.63 15.59 -26.22
N ILE A 105 13.46 16.45 -25.20
CA ILE A 105 13.70 17.89 -25.33
C ILE A 105 15.17 18.18 -25.68
N ALA A 106 16.12 17.54 -24.98
CA ALA A 106 17.54 17.67 -25.26
C ALA A 106 17.90 17.18 -26.68
N LEU A 107 17.26 16.11 -27.14
CA LEU A 107 17.39 15.63 -28.53
C LEU A 107 16.87 16.66 -29.54
N GLY A 108 15.76 17.34 -29.25
CA GLY A 108 15.20 18.39 -30.11
C GLY A 108 15.97 19.71 -30.12
N GLN A 109 16.73 19.99 -29.05
CA GLN A 109 17.61 21.15 -28.97
C GLN A 109 18.98 20.92 -29.63
N SER A 110 19.34 19.66 -29.88
CA SER A 110 20.60 19.31 -30.53
C SER A 110 20.54 19.62 -32.04
N PRO A 111 21.37 20.53 -32.57
CA PRO A 111 21.32 20.91 -33.98
C PRO A 111 21.79 19.74 -34.84
N ASN A 112 20.84 19.03 -35.47
CA ASN A 112 21.17 18.04 -36.48
C ASN A 112 20.18 18.14 -37.65
N TRP A 113 20.70 18.46 -38.82
CA TRP A 113 19.93 18.72 -40.04
C TRP A 113 19.61 17.44 -40.83
N ILE A 114 20.15 16.29 -40.40
CA ILE A 114 20.21 15.05 -41.20
C ILE A 114 19.09 14.08 -40.82
N ASP A 115 18.65 14.06 -39.55
CA ASP A 115 17.58 13.16 -39.09
C ASP A 115 16.23 13.89 -39.11
N GLY A 116 15.26 13.36 -39.88
CA GLY A 116 13.91 13.92 -40.02
C GLY A 116 12.97 13.71 -38.82
N ASP A 117 13.50 13.26 -37.68
CA ASP A 117 12.71 13.06 -36.46
C ASP A 117 12.40 14.41 -35.80
N VAL A 118 11.11 14.75 -35.71
CA VAL A 118 10.66 15.97 -35.03
C VAL A 118 10.57 15.71 -33.52
N TYR A 119 11.57 16.14 -32.75
CA TYR A 119 11.53 16.10 -31.28
C TYR A 119 10.92 17.39 -30.70
N PRO A 120 10.23 17.32 -29.54
CA PRO A 120 9.79 18.52 -28.85
C PRO A 120 11.01 19.35 -28.42
N SER A 121 10.89 20.67 -28.38
CA SER A 121 11.94 21.58 -27.90
C SER A 121 11.53 22.41 -26.67
N ALA A 122 10.24 22.36 -26.32
CA ALA A 122 9.64 23.13 -25.22
C ALA A 122 9.39 22.26 -23.98
N PHE A 123 9.55 22.86 -22.81
CA PHE A 123 9.28 22.27 -21.50
C PHE A 123 7.79 22.40 -21.16
N ASN A 124 6.96 21.53 -21.73
CA ASN A 124 5.51 21.53 -21.52
C ASN A 124 4.93 20.11 -21.48
N GLU A 125 3.64 20.02 -21.21
CA GLU A 125 2.87 18.77 -21.16
C GLU A 125 2.98 17.94 -22.46
N GLN A 126 3.07 18.61 -23.63
CA GLN A 126 3.19 17.94 -24.92
C GLN A 126 4.50 17.17 -25.07
N ALA A 127 5.58 17.58 -24.40
CA ALA A 127 6.83 16.82 -24.39
C ALA A 127 6.67 15.45 -23.71
N VAL A 128 5.83 15.36 -22.67
CA VAL A 128 5.53 14.08 -22.00
C VAL A 128 4.57 13.24 -22.84
N LEU A 129 3.52 13.84 -23.40
CA LEU A 129 2.60 13.13 -24.29
C LEU A 129 3.28 12.62 -25.56
N GLY A 130 4.29 13.36 -26.06
CA GLY A 130 5.11 12.98 -27.21
C GLY A 130 5.74 11.59 -27.08
N LEU A 131 6.02 11.12 -25.86
CA LEU A 131 6.55 9.78 -25.58
C LEU A 131 5.67 8.66 -26.15
N GLN A 132 4.37 8.91 -26.37
CA GLN A 132 3.44 7.94 -26.96
C GLN A 132 3.92 7.43 -28.34
N ARG A 133 4.62 8.25 -29.12
CA ARG A 133 5.14 7.87 -30.45
C ARG A 133 6.18 6.76 -30.40
N HIS A 134 6.86 6.58 -29.26
CA HIS A 134 7.83 5.51 -29.05
C HIS A 134 7.19 4.17 -28.68
N GLY A 135 5.85 4.11 -28.62
CA GLY A 135 5.09 2.88 -28.40
C GLY A 135 5.31 2.27 -27.01
N PHE A 136 5.41 0.95 -26.94
CA PHE A 136 5.63 0.25 -25.68
C PHE A 136 7.10 0.43 -25.20
N PRO A 137 7.34 0.76 -23.92
CA PRO A 137 6.42 0.79 -22.77
C PRO A 137 5.76 2.15 -22.46
N TRP A 138 6.12 3.20 -23.19
CA TRP A 138 5.72 4.58 -22.89
C TRP A 138 4.21 4.80 -22.95
N SER A 139 3.56 4.29 -23.99
CA SER A 139 2.10 4.39 -24.13
C SER A 139 1.33 3.73 -22.97
N ALA A 140 1.87 2.65 -22.41
CA ALA A 140 1.29 1.98 -21.24
C ALA A 140 1.54 2.79 -19.96
N LEU A 141 2.75 3.33 -19.79
CA LEU A 141 3.10 4.14 -18.63
C LEU A 141 2.31 5.45 -18.59
N LEU A 142 2.09 6.10 -19.74
CA LEU A 142 1.22 7.26 -19.86
C LEU A 142 -0.21 6.94 -19.40
N LYS A 143 -0.80 5.83 -19.86
CA LYS A 143 -2.14 5.42 -19.42
C LYS A 143 -2.25 5.19 -17.91
N LEU A 144 -1.19 4.70 -17.27
CA LEU A 144 -1.21 4.34 -15.85
C LEU A 144 -0.82 5.49 -14.91
N ALA A 145 0.04 6.40 -15.35
CA ALA A 145 0.71 7.35 -14.45
C ALA A 145 0.57 8.82 -14.81
N TYR A 146 0.17 9.14 -16.05
CA TYR A 146 0.08 10.52 -16.53
C TYR A 146 -0.98 11.34 -15.77
N THR A 147 -0.66 12.61 -15.54
CA THR A 147 -1.58 13.65 -15.11
C THR A 147 -1.22 14.97 -15.81
N PRO A 148 -2.19 15.88 -16.05
CA PRO A 148 -1.92 17.14 -16.77
C PRO A 148 -0.84 18.01 -16.13
N GLU A 149 -0.60 17.88 -14.82
CA GLU A 149 0.41 18.64 -14.08
C GLU A 149 1.84 18.08 -14.24
N LEU A 150 2.01 17.02 -15.04
CA LEU A 150 3.30 16.39 -15.26
C LEU A 150 4.08 17.14 -16.35
N ILE A 151 4.72 18.24 -15.94
CA ILE A 151 5.45 19.16 -16.84
C ILE A 151 6.96 19.05 -16.58
N PRO A 152 7.79 18.85 -17.62
CA PRO A 152 9.25 18.88 -17.48
C PRO A 152 9.73 20.26 -17.03
N ASP A 153 10.71 20.30 -16.13
CA ASP A 153 11.32 21.55 -15.65
C ASP A 153 12.76 21.68 -16.20
N ILE A 154 13.10 22.85 -16.70
CA ILE A 154 14.45 23.18 -17.16
C ILE A 154 15.43 23.29 -15.98
N GLU A 155 14.93 23.66 -14.79
CA GLU A 155 15.76 23.76 -13.59
C GLU A 155 16.05 22.39 -12.94
N ASP A 156 15.42 21.31 -13.44
CA ASP A 156 15.62 19.95 -12.96
C ASP A 156 17.12 19.55 -13.04
N PRO A 157 17.72 19.02 -11.96
CA PRO A 157 19.12 18.60 -11.95
C PRO A 157 19.47 17.59 -13.07
N PHE A 158 18.55 16.71 -13.44
CA PHE A 158 18.73 15.76 -14.54
C PHE A 158 18.75 16.47 -15.90
N SER A 159 17.94 17.51 -16.09
CA SER A 159 17.99 18.34 -17.32
C SER A 159 19.37 18.98 -17.48
N LYS A 160 19.88 19.59 -16.40
CA LYS A 160 21.22 20.19 -16.37
C LYS A 160 22.33 19.17 -16.62
N GLN A 161 22.16 17.95 -16.11
CA GLN A 161 23.13 16.86 -16.29
C GLN A 161 23.27 16.42 -17.76
N ILE A 162 22.15 16.32 -18.49
CA ILE A 162 22.13 15.84 -19.88
C ILE A 162 22.32 16.96 -20.91
N ALA A 163 22.35 18.23 -20.45
CA ALA A 163 22.53 19.38 -21.31
C ALA A 163 23.89 19.31 -22.05
N GLY A 164 23.85 19.43 -23.37
CA GLY A 164 25.06 19.39 -24.22
C GLY A 164 25.62 17.99 -24.47
N GLU A 165 24.96 16.93 -24.01
CA GLU A 165 25.34 15.58 -24.40
C GLU A 165 25.14 15.34 -25.90
N LYS A 166 25.96 14.44 -26.47
CA LYS A 166 25.82 14.04 -27.86
C LYS A 166 24.55 13.22 -28.08
N ARG A 167 23.98 13.30 -29.29
CA ARG A 167 22.75 12.58 -29.68
C ARG A 167 22.83 11.08 -29.40
N GLU A 168 23.98 10.45 -29.64
CA GLU A 168 24.18 9.02 -29.39
C GLU A 168 24.05 8.68 -27.90
N ALA A 169 24.60 9.54 -27.03
CA ALA A 169 24.50 9.38 -25.58
C ALA A 169 23.05 9.57 -25.11
N LEU A 170 22.35 10.60 -25.60
CA LEU A 170 20.94 10.85 -25.30
C LEU A 170 20.04 9.68 -25.76
N THR A 171 20.30 9.14 -26.95
CA THR A 171 19.60 7.95 -27.47
C THR A 171 19.87 6.73 -26.58
N GLY A 172 21.13 6.54 -26.16
CA GLY A 172 21.51 5.51 -25.21
C GLY A 172 20.74 5.63 -23.88
N ARG A 173 20.62 6.85 -23.34
CA ARG A 173 19.83 7.13 -22.13
C ARG A 173 18.36 6.82 -22.34
N LEU A 174 17.76 7.23 -23.45
CA LEU A 174 16.35 6.93 -23.73
C LEU A 174 16.11 5.41 -23.78
N ASN A 175 17.03 4.64 -24.37
CA ASN A 175 16.97 3.18 -24.39
C ASN A 175 17.13 2.55 -23.00
N GLN A 176 18.00 3.10 -22.15
CA GLN A 176 18.10 2.67 -20.75
C GLN A 176 16.79 2.92 -20.00
N LEU A 177 16.24 4.13 -20.09
CA LEU A 177 14.97 4.50 -19.46
C LEU A 177 13.82 3.64 -19.98
N LYS A 178 13.86 3.23 -21.26
CA LYS A 178 12.91 2.28 -21.85
C LYS A 178 12.96 0.92 -21.15
N GLY A 179 14.15 0.44 -20.77
CA GLY A 179 14.32 -0.77 -19.97
C GLY A 179 13.67 -0.65 -18.59
N GLU A 180 13.96 0.43 -17.87
CA GLU A 180 13.35 0.73 -16.56
C GLU A 180 11.82 0.84 -16.65
N ALA A 181 11.31 1.47 -17.70
CA ALA A 181 9.88 1.67 -17.92
C ALA A 181 9.13 0.34 -18.10
N ARG A 182 9.74 -0.68 -18.73
CA ARG A 182 9.12 -2.01 -18.89
C ARG A 182 8.85 -2.68 -17.54
N GLU A 183 9.83 -2.66 -16.65
CA GLU A 183 9.68 -3.25 -15.31
C GLU A 183 8.71 -2.43 -14.44
N LEU A 184 8.72 -1.11 -14.63
CA LEU A 184 7.84 -0.22 -13.89
C LEU A 184 6.36 -0.37 -14.29
N VAL A 185 6.07 -0.60 -15.58
CA VAL A 185 4.69 -0.90 -16.03
C VAL A 185 4.15 -2.15 -15.32
N LYS A 186 4.94 -3.23 -15.26
CA LYS A 186 4.54 -4.48 -14.57
C LYS A 186 4.28 -4.21 -13.09
N THR A 187 5.20 -3.53 -12.41
CA THR A 187 5.13 -3.26 -10.98
C THR A 187 3.96 -2.34 -10.64
N LEU A 188 3.75 -1.28 -11.44
CA LEU A 188 2.66 -0.33 -11.24
C LEU A 188 1.31 -1.00 -11.44
N LYS A 189 1.17 -1.83 -12.48
CA LYS A 189 -0.07 -2.57 -12.73
C LYS A 189 -0.41 -3.52 -11.59
N ALA A 190 0.58 -4.29 -11.11
CA ALA A 190 0.40 -5.18 -9.98
C ALA A 190 0.01 -4.43 -8.69
N ALA A 191 0.64 -3.28 -8.43
CA ALA A 191 0.31 -2.46 -7.26
C ALA A 191 -1.10 -1.84 -7.35
N GLU A 192 -1.51 -1.39 -8.53
CA GLU A 192 -2.86 -0.89 -8.80
C GLU A 192 -3.91 -1.98 -8.54
N ASP A 193 -3.69 -3.17 -9.09
CA ASP A 193 -4.59 -4.32 -8.94
C ASP A 193 -4.69 -4.77 -7.48
N ALA A 194 -3.57 -4.76 -6.74
CA ALA A 194 -3.55 -5.09 -5.32
C ALA A 194 -4.38 -4.12 -4.46
N VAL A 195 -4.36 -2.82 -4.79
CA VAL A 195 -5.20 -1.81 -4.13
C VAL A 195 -6.67 -2.02 -4.49
N ARG A 196 -6.97 -2.30 -5.77
CA ARG A 196 -8.33 -2.54 -6.24
C ARG A 196 -8.98 -3.76 -5.59
N GLN A 197 -8.22 -4.85 -5.43
CA GLN A 197 -8.66 -6.06 -4.74
C GLN A 197 -8.79 -5.87 -3.22
N ALA A 198 -8.07 -4.92 -2.63
CA ALA A 198 -8.16 -4.60 -1.20
C ALA A 198 -9.25 -3.57 -0.88
N ALA A 199 -9.97 -3.05 -1.87
CA ALA A 199 -11.13 -2.21 -1.62
C ALA A 199 -12.19 -3.09 -0.93
N PRO A 200 -12.75 -2.66 0.20
CA PRO A 200 -13.71 -3.48 0.93
C PRO A 200 -14.88 -3.82 0.01
N ALA A 201 -15.07 -5.11 -0.26
CA ALA A 201 -16.30 -5.61 -0.84
C ALA A 201 -17.43 -5.15 0.07
N SER A 202 -18.26 -4.24 -0.42
CA SER A 202 -19.48 -3.83 0.26
C SER A 202 -20.31 -5.09 0.55
N ARG A 203 -20.32 -5.52 1.82
CA ARG A 203 -21.33 -6.38 2.45
C ARG A 203 -21.67 -7.68 1.71
N SER A 204 -20.96 -8.76 2.01
CA SER A 204 -21.58 -10.08 2.09
C SER A 204 -21.62 -10.51 3.56
N ALA A 205 -22.67 -10.08 4.25
CA ALA A 205 -23.06 -10.57 5.57
C ALA A 205 -23.42 -12.06 5.46
N GLY A 206 -22.41 -12.93 5.45
CA GLY A 206 -22.56 -14.36 5.60
C GLY A 206 -22.48 -14.72 7.09
N ARG A 207 -23.64 -14.88 7.72
CA ARG A 207 -23.79 -15.47 9.06
C ARG A 207 -22.82 -16.64 9.27
N ARG A 208 -21.79 -16.45 10.11
CA ARG A 208 -21.12 -17.57 10.77
C ARG A 208 -21.94 -17.90 12.02
N GLN A 209 -22.62 -19.03 11.99
CA GLN A 209 -23.23 -19.62 13.18
C GLN A 209 -22.10 -20.07 14.10
N LEU A 210 -22.11 -19.55 15.33
CA LEU A 210 -21.35 -20.08 16.45
C LEU A 210 -21.90 -21.48 16.76
N ARG A 211 -21.01 -22.48 16.83
CA ARG A 211 -21.28 -23.80 17.41
C ARG A 211 -20.56 -23.91 18.74
#